data_AF-A0A9Q0D0A2-F1
#
_entry.id   AF-A0A9Q0D0A2-F1
#
_cell.length_a   1.000
_cell.length_b   1.000
_cell.length_c   1.000
_cell.angle_alpha   90.00
_cell.angle_beta   90.00
_cell.angle_gamma   90.00
#
_symmetry.space_group_name_H-M   'P 1'
#
loop_
_entity.id
_entity.type
_entity.pdbx_description
1 polymer ?
#
loop_
_entity_poly.entity_id
_entity_poly.type
_entity_poly.pdbx_seq_one_letter_code
_entity_poly.pdbx_strand_id
1 'polypeptide(L)'
;MHRRFVTCYESWLQGQKSDLTDLLHLSATPGASQMQLRMIIDQCMRNYESYTEQRRTLAPEDGSTFFCPPWCTSFENSVLWMGGCRPSLMIRLLYSLTGFEMEAHLEVFLEDCRTPINVGMMALSASQLQQVNDLHQRTLSAEDRMTSRLATLHEDVGDNPLLRVVRERQQTETARNSFVAVSASSSSSCTQHLGDSHAGFAAGWDGDAAATLQTYADGLAKLMEEADTLIKDVNRKGADHGDIESEPSCPAAYRSEAAAPLSAHLGLAEGPPAWP
;
A
#
# COMPACT_ATOMS: atom_id res chain seq x y z
N MET A 1 2.15 -18.58 -11.25
CA MET A 1 1.26 -17.77 -10.40
C MET A 1 1.62 -16.28 -10.45
N HIS A 2 2.87 -15.89 -10.14
CA HIS A 2 3.35 -14.49 -10.13
C HIS A 2 2.96 -13.58 -11.32
N ARG A 3 2.84 -14.09 -12.55
CA ARG A 3 2.53 -13.26 -13.74
C ARG A 3 1.22 -12.48 -13.61
N ARG A 4 0.16 -13.05 -13.02
CA ARG A 4 -1.15 -12.37 -12.89
C ARG A 4 -1.10 -11.19 -11.92
N PHE A 5 -0.34 -11.33 -10.83
CA PHE A 5 -0.10 -10.27 -9.84
C PHE A 5 0.68 -9.11 -10.46
N VAL A 6 1.76 -9.43 -11.18
CA VAL A 6 2.57 -8.46 -11.90
C VAL A 6 1.72 -7.72 -12.94
N THR A 7 0.97 -8.43 -13.79
CA THR A 7 0.12 -7.80 -14.79
C THR A 7 -0.99 -6.92 -14.18
N CYS A 8 -1.57 -7.34 -13.06
CA CYS A 8 -2.53 -6.51 -12.31
C CYS A 8 -1.88 -5.19 -11.85
N TYR A 9 -0.69 -5.27 -11.25
CA TYR A 9 0.06 -4.09 -10.80
C TYR A 9 0.50 -3.18 -11.96
N GLU A 10 1.07 -3.74 -13.03
CA GLU A 10 1.51 -2.99 -14.21
C GLU A 10 0.35 -2.25 -14.89
N SER A 11 -0.81 -2.91 -15.01
CA SER A 11 -2.03 -2.32 -15.56
C SER A 11 -2.50 -1.14 -14.71
N TRP A 12 -2.53 -1.30 -13.38
CA TRP A 12 -2.86 -0.20 -12.46
C TRP A 12 -1.88 0.96 -12.57
N LEU A 13 -0.57 0.68 -12.59
CA LEU A 13 0.47 1.70 -12.72
C LEU A 13 0.35 2.47 -14.04
N GLN A 14 0.03 1.78 -15.14
CA GLN A 14 -0.22 2.43 -16.42
C GLN A 14 -1.47 3.31 -16.37
N GLY A 15 -2.55 2.84 -15.73
CA GLY A 15 -3.75 3.63 -15.48
C GLY A 15 -3.44 4.92 -14.71
N GLN A 16 -2.69 4.84 -13.62
CA GLN A 16 -2.28 6.01 -12.82
C GLN A 16 -1.46 7.02 -13.63
N LYS A 17 -0.56 6.55 -14.50
CA LYS A 17 0.22 7.42 -15.39
C LYS A 17 -0.66 8.13 -16.43
N SER A 18 -1.67 7.43 -16.96
CA SER A 18 -2.65 8.01 -17.87
C SER A 18 -3.48 9.08 -17.16
N ASP A 19 -4.03 8.73 -15.98
CA ASP A 19 -4.83 9.64 -15.15
C ASP A 19 -4.05 10.91 -14.79
N LEU A 20 -2.78 10.78 -14.41
CA LEU A 20 -1.90 11.91 -14.14
C LEU A 20 -1.68 12.78 -15.40
N THR A 21 -1.47 12.15 -16.56
CA THR A 21 -1.29 12.87 -17.83
C THR A 21 -2.55 13.67 -18.18
N ASP A 22 -3.73 13.07 -17.99
CA ASP A 22 -5.02 13.71 -18.25
C ASP A 22 -5.28 14.89 -17.30
N LEU A 23 -4.97 14.73 -16.01
CA LEU A 23 -5.06 15.80 -15.01
C LEU A 23 -4.11 16.96 -15.34
N LEU A 24 -2.86 16.67 -15.70
CA LEU A 24 -1.87 17.69 -16.08
C LEU A 24 -2.30 18.42 -17.36
N HIS A 25 -2.76 17.70 -18.37
CA HIS A 25 -3.25 18.29 -19.61
C HIS A 25 -4.46 19.21 -19.35
N LEU A 26 -5.41 18.77 -18.52
CA LEU A 26 -6.56 19.60 -18.16
C LEU A 26 -6.14 20.86 -17.39
N SER A 27 -5.19 20.74 -16.45
CA SER A 27 -4.66 21.88 -15.68
C SER A 27 -3.99 22.93 -16.57
N ALA A 28 -3.33 22.52 -17.65
CA ALA A 28 -2.69 23.39 -18.62
C ALA A 28 -3.67 24.00 -19.65
N THR A 29 -4.90 23.51 -19.74
CA THR A 29 -5.88 23.94 -20.75
C THR A 29 -6.63 25.19 -20.29
N PRO A 30 -6.48 26.34 -20.97
CA PRO A 30 -7.19 27.57 -20.60
C PRO A 30 -8.70 27.40 -20.78
N GLY A 31 -9.47 27.68 -19.73
CA GLY A 31 -10.94 27.59 -19.77
C GLY A 31 -11.52 26.18 -19.61
N ALA A 32 -10.73 25.22 -19.12
CA ALA A 32 -11.22 23.91 -18.70
C ALA A 32 -12.43 24.04 -17.75
N SER A 33 -13.50 23.29 -18.05
CA SER A 33 -14.71 23.34 -17.25
C SER A 33 -14.59 22.47 -15.99
N GLN A 34 -15.29 22.88 -14.93
CA GLN A 34 -15.45 22.07 -13.72
C GLN A 34 -16.06 20.68 -14.01
N MET A 35 -16.89 20.57 -15.05
CA MET A 35 -17.44 19.29 -15.49
C MET A 35 -16.35 18.35 -15.99
N GLN A 36 -15.43 18.84 -16.83
CA GLN A 36 -14.31 18.03 -17.33
C GLN A 36 -13.40 17.57 -16.19
N LEU A 37 -13.13 18.44 -15.22
CA LEU A 37 -12.33 18.08 -14.04
C LEU A 37 -13.00 16.95 -13.24
N ARG A 38 -14.30 17.08 -12.96
CA ARG A 38 -15.07 16.03 -12.26
C ARG A 38 -15.05 14.71 -13.03
N MET A 39 -15.20 14.73 -14.35
CA MET A 39 -15.15 13.52 -15.16
C MET A 39 -13.80 12.79 -15.05
N ILE A 40 -12.68 13.53 -15.08
CA ILE A 40 -11.34 12.94 -14.91
C ILE A 40 -11.17 12.41 -13.49
N ILE A 41 -11.54 13.19 -12.46
CA ILE A 41 -11.48 12.74 -11.06
C ILE A 41 -12.28 11.46 -10.86
N ASP A 42 -13.51 11.40 -11.37
CA ASP A 42 -14.34 10.19 -11.29
C ASP A 42 -13.71 9.01 -12.01
N GLN A 43 -12.99 9.26 -13.12
CA GLN A 43 -12.24 8.21 -13.82
C GLN A 43 -11.07 7.69 -12.96
N CYS A 44 -10.29 8.59 -12.35
CA CYS A 44 -9.23 8.22 -11.42
C CYS A 44 -9.78 7.35 -10.28
N MET A 45 -10.89 7.78 -9.66
CA MET A 45 -11.52 7.04 -8.57
C MET A 45 -11.99 5.65 -9.01
N ARG A 46 -12.62 5.53 -10.18
CA ARG A 46 -13.01 4.22 -10.75
C ARG A 46 -11.80 3.32 -11.03
N ASN A 47 -10.69 3.88 -11.50
CA ASN A 47 -9.46 3.13 -11.74
C ASN A 47 -8.86 2.58 -10.44
N TYR A 48 -8.87 3.38 -9.36
CA TYR A 48 -8.49 2.91 -8.02
C TYR A 48 -9.42 1.79 -7.52
N GLU A 49 -10.73 1.96 -7.65
CA GLU A 49 -11.71 0.93 -7.25
C GLU A 49 -11.53 -0.36 -8.05
N SER A 50 -11.30 -0.26 -9.35
CA SER A 50 -11.05 -1.41 -10.23
C SER A 50 -9.79 -2.17 -9.81
N TYR A 51 -8.70 -1.46 -9.49
CA TYR A 51 -7.48 -2.10 -9.00
C TYR A 51 -7.70 -2.83 -7.67
N THR A 52 -8.36 -2.18 -6.70
CA THR A 52 -8.65 -2.85 -5.41
C THR A 52 -9.52 -4.09 -5.58
N GLU A 53 -10.46 -4.07 -6.53
CA GLU A 53 -11.30 -5.23 -6.82
C GLU A 53 -10.48 -6.36 -7.48
N GLN A 54 -9.66 -6.04 -8.49
CA GLN A 54 -8.79 -7.03 -9.12
C GLN A 54 -7.82 -7.64 -8.10
N ARG A 55 -7.21 -6.82 -7.25
CA ARG A 55 -6.35 -7.27 -6.16
C ARG A 55 -7.09 -8.22 -5.22
N ARG A 56 -8.32 -7.87 -4.81
CA ARG A 56 -9.16 -8.73 -3.96
C ARG A 56 -9.45 -10.09 -4.60
N THR A 57 -9.70 -10.14 -5.91
CA THR A 57 -9.92 -11.44 -6.60
C THR A 57 -8.67 -12.32 -6.66
N LEU A 58 -7.47 -11.73 -6.60
CA LEU A 58 -6.20 -12.45 -6.61
C LEU A 58 -5.72 -12.81 -5.20
N ALA A 59 -6.20 -12.11 -4.17
CA ALA A 59 -5.81 -12.32 -2.77
C ALA A 59 -5.90 -13.79 -2.31
N PRO A 60 -6.97 -14.54 -2.62
CA PRO A 60 -7.08 -15.93 -2.16
C PRO A 60 -6.12 -16.89 -2.86
N GLU A 61 -5.56 -16.51 -4.03
CA GLU A 61 -4.58 -17.34 -4.74
C GLU A 61 -3.21 -17.28 -4.06
N ASP A 62 -2.75 -16.08 -3.68
CA ASP A 62 -1.51 -15.84 -2.95
C ASP A 62 -1.47 -14.40 -2.40
N GLY A 63 -2.13 -14.18 -1.25
CA GLY A 63 -2.18 -12.87 -0.61
C GLY A 63 -0.80 -12.38 -0.15
N SER A 64 0.12 -13.29 0.16
CA SER A 64 1.46 -12.96 0.66
C SER A 64 2.29 -12.18 -0.36
N THR A 65 2.09 -12.45 -1.66
CA THR A 65 2.70 -11.71 -2.77
C THR A 65 2.38 -10.21 -2.71
N PHE A 66 1.24 -9.79 -2.17
CA PHE A 66 0.95 -8.35 -2.03
C PHE A 66 1.66 -7.71 -0.84
N PHE A 67 2.00 -8.46 0.21
CA PHE A 67 2.74 -7.94 1.37
C PHE A 67 4.26 -7.88 1.12
N CYS A 68 4.78 -8.71 0.23
CA CYS A 68 6.19 -8.69 -0.19
C CYS A 68 6.30 -8.90 -1.72
N PRO A 69 5.83 -7.91 -2.51
CA PRO A 69 5.84 -8.02 -3.96
C PRO A 69 7.26 -8.15 -4.52
N PRO A 70 7.50 -9.10 -5.44
CA PRO A 70 8.82 -9.31 -6.03
C PRO A 70 9.25 -8.18 -6.99
N TRP A 71 8.33 -7.27 -7.35
CA TRP A 71 8.62 -6.09 -8.15
C TRP A 71 9.02 -4.86 -7.31
N CYS A 72 9.04 -4.99 -5.97
CA CYS A 72 9.50 -3.94 -5.08
C CYS A 72 10.88 -4.28 -4.51
N THR A 73 11.68 -3.23 -4.26
CA THR A 73 12.94 -3.32 -3.53
C THR A 73 12.73 -3.69 -2.07
N SER A 74 13.78 -4.12 -1.38
CA SER A 74 13.70 -4.43 0.07
C SER A 74 13.27 -3.23 0.91
N PHE A 75 13.69 -2.02 0.53
CA PHE A 75 13.26 -0.79 1.19
C PHE A 75 11.76 -0.56 0.98
N GLU A 76 11.27 -0.60 -0.27
CA GLU A 76 9.85 -0.44 -0.57
C GLU A 76 8.99 -1.48 0.17
N ASN A 77 9.40 -2.75 0.15
CA ASN A 77 8.72 -3.82 0.89
C ASN A 77 8.68 -3.56 2.41
N SER A 78 9.70 -2.93 2.98
CA SER A 78 9.74 -2.63 4.43
C SER A 78 8.75 -1.55 4.88
N VAL A 79 8.24 -0.73 3.95
CA VAL A 79 7.31 0.38 4.23
C VAL A 79 5.88 0.12 3.75
N LEU A 80 5.62 -1.05 3.14
CA LEU A 80 4.28 -1.43 2.72
C LEU A 80 3.35 -1.67 3.92
N TRP A 81 2.09 -1.30 3.72
CA TRP A 81 1.01 -1.53 4.66
C TRP A 81 -0.18 -2.15 3.93
N MET A 82 -0.57 -3.36 4.35
CA MET A 82 -1.67 -4.13 3.73
C MET A 82 -1.56 -4.23 2.19
N GLY A 83 -0.33 -4.41 1.71
CA GLY A 83 0.01 -4.52 0.29
C GLY A 83 -0.09 -3.23 -0.53
N GLY A 84 0.08 -2.07 0.11
CA GLY A 84 0.19 -0.78 -0.56
C GLY A 84 0.84 0.28 0.34
N CYS A 85 0.73 1.56 -0.05
CA CYS A 85 1.09 2.65 0.85
C CYS A 85 0.04 2.82 1.95
N ARG A 86 0.46 3.29 3.13
CA ARG A 86 -0.45 3.62 4.22
C ARG A 86 -1.24 4.90 3.86
N PRO A 87 -2.59 4.87 3.76
CA PRO A 87 -3.39 5.99 3.25
C PRO A 87 -3.16 7.35 3.94
N SER A 88 -2.89 7.36 5.25
CA SER A 88 -2.57 8.57 6.03
C SER A 88 -1.31 9.28 5.56
N LEU A 89 -0.40 8.61 4.83
CA LEU A 89 0.75 9.26 4.19
C LEU A 89 0.29 10.25 3.11
N MET A 90 -0.71 9.90 2.31
CA MET A 90 -1.23 10.77 1.25
C MET A 90 -1.90 12.02 1.85
N ILE A 91 -2.67 11.84 2.93
CA ILE A 91 -3.32 12.96 3.62
C ILE A 91 -2.29 13.87 4.29
N ARG A 92 -1.23 13.30 4.89
CA ARG A 92 -0.11 14.09 5.44
C ARG A 92 0.64 14.86 4.36
N LEU A 93 0.86 14.26 3.20
CA LEU A 93 1.45 14.96 2.05
C LEU A 93 0.58 16.15 1.65
N LEU A 94 -0.74 15.98 1.60
CA LEU A 94 -1.67 17.08 1.33
C LEU A 94 -1.49 18.22 2.34
N TYR A 95 -1.46 17.94 3.65
CA TYR A 95 -1.21 18.98 4.66
C TYR A 95 0.14 19.68 4.48
N SER A 96 1.20 18.92 4.18
CA SER A 96 2.54 19.49 3.96
C SER A 96 2.57 20.41 2.75
N LEU A 97 1.94 20.01 1.64
CA LEU A 97 1.88 20.84 0.44
C LEU A 97 1.03 22.10 0.67
N THR A 98 -0.13 21.97 1.30
CA THR A 98 -0.99 23.12 1.63
C THR A 98 -0.32 24.07 2.62
N GLY A 99 0.39 23.52 3.62
CA GLY A 99 1.09 24.32 4.63
C GLY A 99 2.30 25.05 4.07
N PHE A 100 3.06 24.40 3.19
CA PHE A 100 4.21 25.01 2.51
C PHE A 100 3.79 26.21 1.65
N GLU A 101 2.73 26.07 0.85
CA GLU A 101 2.21 27.20 0.06
C GLU A 101 1.72 28.33 0.96
N MET A 102 1.02 28.02 2.06
CA MET A 102 0.57 29.03 3.01
C MET A 102 1.72 29.80 3.66
N GLU A 103 2.80 29.12 4.07
CA GLU A 103 3.98 29.75 4.67
C GLU A 103 4.65 30.71 3.68
N ALA A 104 4.85 30.28 2.42
CA ALA A 104 5.41 31.11 1.37
C ALA A 104 4.55 32.36 1.08
N HIS A 105 3.21 32.23 1.10
CA HIS A 105 2.31 33.38 0.93
C HIS A 105 2.24 34.29 2.16
N LEU A 106 2.43 33.75 3.36
CA LEU A 106 2.41 34.51 4.61
C LEU A 106 3.65 35.42 4.71
N GLU A 107 4.81 34.96 4.27
CA GLU A 107 6.02 35.80 4.16
C GLU A 107 5.77 37.00 3.23
N VAL A 108 5.27 36.76 2.02
CA VAL A 108 4.97 37.82 1.03
C VAL A 108 3.89 38.78 1.55
N PHE A 109 2.86 38.27 2.21
CA PHE A 109 1.79 39.09 2.78
C PHE A 109 2.29 39.99 3.91
N LEU A 110 3.15 39.47 4.80
CA LEU A 110 3.74 40.25 5.89
C LEU A 110 4.72 41.30 5.37
N GLU A 111 5.38 41.06 4.24
CA GLU A 111 6.29 42.02 3.61
C GLU A 111 5.58 43.18 2.89
N ASP A 112 4.46 42.94 2.19
CA ASP A 112 3.83 43.99 1.36
C ASP A 112 2.42 44.44 1.82
N CYS A 113 1.75 43.75 2.76
CA CYS A 113 0.46 44.11 3.41
C CYS A 113 -0.72 44.56 2.50
N ARG A 114 -0.52 44.64 1.18
CA ARG A 114 -1.40 45.30 0.19
C ARG A 114 -1.74 44.37 -0.97
N THR A 115 -1.02 43.26 -1.13
CA THR A 115 -1.38 42.21 -2.07
C THR A 115 -2.44 41.33 -1.42
N PRO A 116 -3.66 41.21 -2.00
CA PRO A 116 -4.59 40.17 -1.58
C PRO A 116 -3.87 38.83 -1.68
N ILE A 117 -4.03 37.96 -0.68
CA ILE A 117 -3.45 36.62 -0.67
C ILE A 117 -4.00 35.91 -1.91
N ASN A 118 -3.20 35.83 -2.97
CA ASN A 118 -3.47 34.99 -4.12
C ASN A 118 -3.16 33.58 -3.64
N VAL A 119 -4.14 32.97 -2.98
CA VAL A 119 -3.99 31.63 -2.42
C VAL A 119 -3.69 30.72 -3.60
N GLY A 120 -2.49 30.14 -3.63
CA GLY A 120 -1.99 29.34 -4.73
C GLY A 120 -2.89 28.17 -5.11
N MET A 121 -2.42 27.37 -6.07
CA MET A 121 -3.18 26.30 -6.70
C MET A 121 -3.63 25.18 -5.73
N MET A 122 -3.12 25.18 -4.48
CA MET A 122 -3.47 24.23 -3.42
C MET A 122 -4.21 24.86 -2.23
N ALA A 123 -4.89 25.98 -2.46
CA ALA A 123 -5.75 26.64 -1.48
C ALA A 123 -6.98 25.79 -1.11
N LEU A 124 -6.92 25.05 0.00
CA LEU A 124 -8.12 24.46 0.59
C LEU A 124 -8.86 25.52 1.42
N SER A 125 -10.17 25.65 1.21
CA SER A 125 -11.03 26.46 2.08
C SER A 125 -11.07 25.86 3.50
N ALA A 126 -11.50 26.64 4.49
CA ALA A 126 -11.65 26.15 5.86
C ALA A 126 -12.61 24.94 5.96
N SER A 127 -13.69 24.94 5.18
CA SER A 127 -14.63 23.82 5.13
C SER A 127 -14.02 22.58 4.46
N GLN A 128 -13.25 22.76 3.38
CA GLN A 128 -12.53 21.68 2.73
C GLN A 128 -11.44 21.09 3.65
N LEU A 129 -10.71 21.93 4.39
CA LEU A 129 -9.72 21.49 5.36
C LEU A 129 -10.37 20.69 6.50
N GLN A 130 -11.55 21.11 6.97
CA GLN A 130 -12.33 20.36 7.95
C GLN A 130 -12.74 18.98 7.39
N GLN A 131 -13.21 18.91 6.14
CA GLN A 131 -13.55 17.64 5.49
C GLN A 131 -12.33 16.71 5.37
N VAL A 132 -11.16 17.26 5.04
CA VAL A 132 -9.89 16.53 4.98
C VAL A 132 -9.48 16.03 6.38
N ASN A 133 -9.65 16.84 7.43
CA ASN A 133 -9.40 16.41 8.80
C ASN A 133 -10.34 15.28 9.23
N ASP A 134 -11.63 15.38 8.92
CA ASP A 134 -12.59 14.33 9.24
C ASP A 134 -12.29 13.03 8.48
N LEU A 135 -11.84 13.14 7.22
CA LEU A 135 -11.32 11.99 6.47
C LEU A 135 -10.05 11.41 7.12
N HIS A 136 -9.14 12.26 7.59
CA HIS A 136 -7.91 11.83 8.26
C HIS A 136 -8.21 11.03 9.53
N GLN A 137 -9.08 11.54 10.41
CA GLN A 137 -9.44 10.86 11.66
C GLN A 137 -10.06 9.48 11.41
N ARG A 138 -10.96 9.39 10.42
CA ARG A 138 -11.56 8.11 10.01
C ARG A 138 -10.52 7.15 9.42
N THR A 139 -9.59 7.67 8.63
CA THR A 139 -8.48 6.91 8.05
C THR A 139 -7.56 6.36 9.13
N LEU A 140 -7.15 7.17 10.10
CA LEU A 140 -6.32 6.72 11.22
C LEU A 140 -7.01 5.64 12.04
N SER A 141 -8.28 5.82 12.37
CA SER A 141 -9.07 4.81 13.10
C SER A 141 -9.15 3.47 12.34
N ALA A 142 -9.31 3.54 11.01
CA ALA A 142 -9.30 2.36 10.15
C ALA A 142 -7.92 1.69 10.09
N GLU A 143 -6.86 2.49 9.97
CA GLU A 143 -5.47 2.03 9.97
C GLU A 143 -5.07 1.34 11.27
N ASP A 144 -5.45 1.90 12.41
CA ASP A 144 -5.17 1.35 13.74
C ASP A 144 -5.89 0.02 13.94
N ARG A 145 -7.16 -0.07 13.53
CA ARG A 145 -7.93 -1.31 13.55
C ARG A 145 -7.24 -2.40 12.73
N MET A 146 -6.85 -2.09 11.50
CA MET A 146 -6.23 -3.07 10.62
C MET A 146 -4.81 -3.45 11.08
N THR A 147 -4.05 -2.50 11.61
CA THR A 147 -2.73 -2.76 12.21
C THR A 147 -2.82 -3.68 13.42
N SER A 148 -3.81 -3.45 14.29
CA SER A 148 -4.06 -4.34 15.45
C SER A 148 -4.39 -5.75 15.00
N ARG A 149 -5.19 -5.90 13.94
CA ARG A 149 -5.56 -7.21 13.39
C ARG A 149 -4.40 -7.93 12.72
N LEU A 150 -3.52 -7.20 12.04
CA LEU A 150 -2.28 -7.77 11.50
C LEU A 150 -1.36 -8.25 12.64
N ALA A 151 -1.26 -7.49 13.73
CA ALA A 151 -0.49 -7.89 14.90
C ALA A 151 -1.04 -9.18 15.53
N THR A 152 -2.35 -9.27 15.76
CA THR A 152 -2.98 -10.52 16.24
C THR A 152 -2.69 -11.69 15.31
N LEU A 153 -2.80 -11.51 13.99
CA LEU A 153 -2.48 -12.58 13.05
C LEU A 153 -1.01 -13.01 13.13
N HIS A 154 -0.08 -12.06 13.33
CA HIS A 154 1.34 -12.38 13.53
C HIS A 154 1.60 -13.12 14.86
N GLU A 155 0.88 -12.77 15.93
CA GLU A 155 0.96 -13.45 17.22
C GLU A 155 0.43 -14.89 17.12
N ASP A 156 -0.70 -15.10 16.44
CA ASP A 156 -1.30 -16.42 16.20
C ASP A 156 -0.34 -17.38 15.47
N VAL A 157 0.59 -16.84 14.64
CA VAL A 157 1.64 -17.64 14.00
C VAL A 157 2.67 -18.17 15.00
N GLY A 158 2.97 -17.39 16.03
CA GLY A 158 3.85 -17.83 17.11
C GLY A 158 3.25 -18.98 17.90
N ASP A 159 1.96 -18.89 18.20
CA ASP A 159 1.28 -19.79 19.13
C ASP A 159 1.02 -21.20 18.58
N ASN A 160 0.85 -21.35 17.26
CA ASN A 160 0.47 -22.66 16.69
C ASN A 160 1.44 -23.19 15.62
N PRO A 161 1.73 -22.48 14.51
CA PRO A 161 2.66 -22.98 13.49
C PRO A 161 4.08 -23.17 14.00
N LEU A 162 4.66 -22.17 14.66
CA LEU A 162 6.09 -22.23 15.03
C LEU A 162 6.33 -23.24 16.15
N LEU A 163 5.48 -23.23 17.19
CA LEU A 163 5.59 -24.22 18.27
C LEU A 163 5.42 -25.66 17.74
N ARG A 164 4.53 -25.88 16.77
CA ARG A 164 4.36 -27.21 16.16
C ARG A 164 5.59 -27.62 15.35
N VAL A 165 6.10 -26.73 14.49
CA VAL A 165 7.33 -26.98 13.71
C VAL A 165 8.52 -27.27 14.63
N VAL A 166 8.67 -26.55 15.74
CA VAL A 166 9.73 -26.79 16.72
C VAL A 166 9.57 -28.16 17.40
N ARG A 167 8.35 -28.55 17.80
CA ARG A 167 8.09 -29.87 18.39
C ARG A 167 8.38 -31.00 17.41
N GLU A 168 7.98 -30.86 16.15
CA GLU A 168 8.24 -31.84 15.09
C GLU A 168 9.75 -32.01 14.83
N ARG A 169 10.51 -30.89 14.81
CA ARG A 169 11.98 -30.94 14.73
C ARG A 169 12.61 -31.66 15.92
N GLN A 170 12.15 -31.37 17.14
CA GLN A 170 12.64 -32.09 18.33
C GLN A 170 12.32 -33.58 18.27
N GLN A 171 11.13 -33.97 17.83
CA GLN A 171 10.73 -35.38 17.72
C GLN A 171 11.55 -36.13 16.67
N THR A 172 11.79 -35.53 15.49
CA THR A 172 12.62 -36.11 14.43
C THR A 172 14.09 -36.23 14.86
N GLU A 173 14.64 -35.23 15.56
CA GLU A 173 15.98 -35.30 16.15
C GLU A 173 16.08 -36.38 17.23
N THR A 174 15.06 -36.52 18.08
CA THR A 174 15.02 -37.55 19.12
C THR A 174 14.94 -38.96 18.51
N ALA A 175 14.12 -39.14 17.46
CA ALA A 175 14.03 -40.38 16.70
C ALA A 175 15.34 -40.73 15.97
N ARG A 176 16.03 -39.71 15.44
CA ARG A 176 17.36 -39.88 14.82
C ARG A 176 18.39 -40.35 15.85
N ASN A 177 18.42 -39.71 17.02
CA ASN A 177 19.36 -40.04 18.08
C ASN A 177 19.10 -41.43 18.68
N SER A 178 17.83 -41.85 18.79
CA SER A 178 17.48 -43.20 19.25
C SER A 178 17.84 -44.30 18.24
N PHE A 179 17.65 -44.06 16.93
CA PHE A 179 18.10 -44.97 15.87
C PHE A 179 19.63 -45.15 15.84
N VAL A 180 20.38 -44.05 16.01
CA VAL A 180 21.85 -44.09 16.11
C VAL A 180 22.32 -44.84 17.37
N ALA A 181 21.61 -44.72 18.49
CA ALA A 181 21.93 -45.45 19.72
C ALA A 181 21.66 -46.97 19.59
N VAL A 182 20.57 -47.37 18.92
CA VAL A 182 20.23 -48.79 18.65
C VAL A 182 21.23 -49.45 17.69
N SER A 183 21.71 -48.71 16.70
CA SER A 183 22.73 -49.21 15.76
C SER A 183 24.13 -49.28 16.39
N ALA A 184 24.48 -48.37 17.31
CA ALA A 184 25.74 -48.43 18.05
C ALA A 184 25.77 -49.61 19.06
N SER A 185 24.64 -49.96 19.66
CA SER A 185 24.51 -51.07 20.62
C SER A 185 24.40 -52.45 19.97
N SER A 186 24.20 -52.52 18.64
CA SER A 186 24.12 -53.76 17.85
C SER A 186 25.43 -54.08 17.11
N SER A 187 26.56 -53.51 17.53
CA SER A 187 27.87 -53.77 16.92
C SER A 187 28.44 -55.15 17.30
N SER A 188 27.88 -56.19 16.72
CA SER A 188 28.58 -57.44 16.41
C SER A 188 28.66 -57.62 14.88
N SER A 189 29.77 -57.16 14.32
CA SER A 189 30.39 -57.58 13.05
C SER A 189 29.49 -57.85 11.82
N CYS A 190 29.40 -56.87 10.91
CA CYS A 190 29.56 -57.17 9.48
C CYS A 190 29.90 -55.89 8.69
N THR A 191 31.10 -55.83 8.11
CA THR A 191 31.48 -54.86 7.09
C THR A 191 30.98 -55.34 5.72
N GLN A 192 30.20 -54.54 4.99
CA GLN A 192 30.37 -54.31 3.54
C GLN A 192 29.32 -53.36 2.94
N HIS A 193 29.80 -52.54 2.01
CA HIS A 193 29.12 -51.67 1.05
C HIS A 193 28.49 -50.36 1.54
N LEU A 194 29.33 -49.32 1.59
CA LEU A 194 28.92 -47.94 1.34
C LEU A 194 28.50 -47.82 -0.13
N GLY A 195 27.21 -47.61 -0.36
CA GLY A 195 26.62 -47.27 -1.65
C GLY A 195 25.44 -46.34 -1.41
N ASP A 196 25.67 -45.06 -1.71
CA ASP A 196 24.73 -43.99 -1.99
C ASP A 196 23.27 -44.18 -1.54
N SER A 197 22.96 -43.64 -0.37
CA SER A 197 21.59 -43.41 0.09
C SER A 197 21.46 -42.00 0.67
N HIS A 198 21.79 -40.99 -0.14
CA HIS A 198 21.57 -39.58 0.19
C HIS A 198 20.18 -39.07 -0.24
N ALA A 199 19.31 -39.93 -0.78
CA ALA A 199 18.01 -39.56 -1.35
C ALA A 199 16.79 -39.73 -0.42
N GLY A 200 16.98 -40.20 0.83
CA GLY A 200 15.87 -40.46 1.77
C GLY A 200 15.63 -39.39 2.84
N PHE A 201 16.48 -38.34 2.93
CA PHE A 201 16.56 -37.51 4.13
C PHE A 201 15.68 -36.24 4.11
N ALA A 202 14.90 -36.01 3.05
CA ALA A 202 14.10 -34.78 2.88
C ALA A 202 12.58 -34.96 3.05
N ALA A 203 12.07 -36.16 3.32
CA ALA A 203 10.62 -36.45 3.28
C ALA A 203 9.88 -36.23 4.62
N GLY A 204 10.45 -35.48 5.56
CA GLY A 204 9.92 -35.30 6.91
C GLY A 204 9.25 -33.96 7.18
N TRP A 205 9.17 -33.06 6.19
CA TRP A 205 8.62 -31.70 6.35
C TRP A 205 7.22 -31.50 5.76
N ASP A 206 6.61 -32.54 5.18
CA ASP A 206 5.90 -32.32 3.92
C ASP A 206 4.37 -32.13 3.97
N GLY A 207 3.71 -32.12 5.13
CA GLY A 207 2.24 -31.99 5.16
C GLY A 207 1.73 -30.92 6.12
N ASP A 208 2.06 -31.08 7.39
CA ASP A 208 1.38 -30.34 8.45
C ASP A 208 1.95 -28.91 8.57
N ALA A 209 3.28 -28.73 8.58
CA ALA A 209 3.91 -27.40 8.58
C ALA A 209 3.48 -26.54 7.37
N ALA A 210 3.37 -27.16 6.19
CA ALA A 210 2.89 -26.50 4.98
C ALA A 210 1.42 -26.05 5.12
N ALA A 211 0.55 -26.88 5.70
CA ALA A 211 -0.84 -26.52 5.98
C ALA A 211 -0.97 -25.33 6.95
N THR A 212 -0.07 -25.21 7.94
CA THR A 212 -0.10 -24.07 8.86
C THR A 212 0.40 -22.78 8.22
N LEU A 213 1.46 -22.84 7.42
CA LEU A 213 1.92 -21.69 6.63
C LEU A 213 0.84 -21.24 5.63
N GLN A 214 0.11 -22.18 5.04
CA GLN A 214 -1.04 -21.88 4.19
C GLN A 214 -2.15 -21.17 4.98
N THR A 215 -2.46 -21.63 6.19
CA THR A 215 -3.46 -20.97 7.06
C THR A 215 -3.11 -19.50 7.34
N TYR A 216 -1.82 -19.22 7.55
CA TYR A 216 -1.34 -17.85 7.71
C TYR A 216 -1.45 -17.02 6.43
N ALA A 217 -1.08 -17.60 5.28
CA ALA A 217 -1.23 -16.96 3.98
C ALA A 217 -2.70 -16.61 3.67
N ASP A 218 -3.63 -17.52 4.00
CA ASP A 218 -5.07 -17.29 3.89
C ASP A 218 -5.53 -16.16 4.83
N GLY A 219 -4.95 -16.09 6.03
CA GLY A 219 -5.17 -14.99 6.98
C GLY A 219 -4.73 -13.63 6.42
N LEU A 220 -3.56 -13.57 5.78
CA LEU A 220 -3.07 -12.35 5.12
C LEU A 220 -3.99 -11.94 3.95
N ALA A 221 -4.45 -12.89 3.15
CA ALA A 221 -5.39 -12.63 2.06
C ALA A 221 -6.70 -12.02 2.58
N LYS A 222 -7.26 -12.59 3.67
CA LYS A 222 -8.47 -12.07 4.32
C LYS A 222 -8.27 -10.66 4.89
N LEU A 223 -7.13 -10.40 5.54
CA LEU A 223 -6.80 -9.07 6.05
C LEU A 223 -6.76 -8.04 4.92
N MET A 224 -6.21 -8.39 3.76
CA MET A 224 -6.16 -7.49 2.61
C MET A 224 -7.58 -7.19 2.08
N GLU A 225 -8.45 -8.19 1.97
CA GLU A 225 -9.85 -7.99 1.56
C GLU A 225 -10.61 -7.06 2.52
N GLU A 226 -10.39 -7.24 3.83
CA GLU A 226 -11.01 -6.40 4.86
C GLU A 226 -10.44 -4.98 4.85
N ALA A 227 -9.14 -4.80 4.58
CA ALA A 227 -8.53 -3.49 4.38
C ALA A 227 -9.18 -2.77 3.19
N ASP A 228 -9.30 -3.46 2.05
CA ASP A 228 -9.90 -2.91 0.83
C ASP A 228 -11.37 -2.52 1.03
N THR A 229 -12.12 -3.34 1.76
CA THR A 229 -13.51 -3.04 2.10
C THR A 229 -13.61 -1.81 3.02
N LEU A 230 -12.75 -1.76 4.05
CA LEU A 230 -12.76 -0.66 5.01
C LEU A 230 -12.38 0.67 4.35
N ILE A 231 -11.40 0.68 3.44
CA ILE A 231 -11.01 1.88 2.68
C ILE A 231 -12.18 2.35 1.79
N LYS A 232 -12.84 1.42 1.08
CA LYS A 232 -14.04 1.73 0.28
C LYS A 232 -15.14 2.38 1.14
N ASP A 233 -15.35 1.88 2.36
CA ASP A 233 -16.37 2.41 3.27
C ASP A 233 -16.00 3.78 3.88
N VAL A 234 -14.72 4.00 4.20
CA VAL A 234 -14.21 5.31 4.66
C VAL A 234 -14.47 6.37 3.58
N ASN A 235 -14.21 6.03 2.32
CA ASN A 235 -14.44 6.91 1.18
C ASN A 235 -15.94 7.20 0.98
N ARG A 236 -16.82 6.19 1.07
CA ARG A 236 -18.27 6.37 0.89
C ARG A 236 -18.89 7.28 1.96
N LYS A 237 -18.50 7.12 3.22
CA LYS A 237 -19.01 7.96 4.32
C LYS A 237 -18.58 9.43 4.20
N GLY A 238 -17.53 9.72 3.42
CA GLY A 238 -17.12 11.09 3.11
C GLY A 238 -18.07 11.79 2.13
N ALA A 239 -18.70 11.05 1.22
CA ALA A 239 -19.62 11.59 0.23
C ALA A 239 -20.98 12.01 0.85
N ASP A 240 -21.49 11.26 1.83
CA ASP A 240 -22.79 11.54 2.49
C ASP A 240 -22.82 12.84 3.31
N HIS A 241 -21.66 13.39 3.68
CA HIS A 241 -21.56 14.67 4.40
C HIS A 241 -21.29 15.86 3.46
N GLY A 242 -21.21 15.62 2.14
CA GLY A 242 -20.84 16.60 1.13
C GLY A 242 -22.01 17.42 0.54
N ASP A 243 -23.26 17.13 0.92
CA ASP A 243 -24.42 17.92 0.50
C ASP A 243 -24.62 19.12 1.43
N ILE A 244 -23.78 20.16 1.29
CA ILE A 244 -24.07 21.49 1.86
C ILE A 244 -23.81 22.57 0.81
N GLU A 245 -24.92 23.21 0.43
CA GLU A 245 -25.07 24.59 -0.05
C GLU A 245 -24.18 25.09 -1.19
N SER A 246 -24.86 25.49 -2.27
CA SER A 246 -24.34 26.36 -3.31
C SER A 246 -23.75 27.65 -2.73
N GLU A 247 -22.41 27.74 -2.66
CA GLU A 247 -21.70 28.99 -2.44
C GLU A 247 -21.90 29.97 -3.60
N PRO A 248 -21.96 31.29 -3.32
CA PRO A 248 -22.16 32.29 -4.35
C PRO A 248 -20.92 32.41 -5.25
N SER A 249 -21.20 32.49 -6.55
CA SER A 249 -20.22 32.69 -7.63
C SER A 249 -19.19 33.78 -7.30
N CYS A 250 -17.90 33.41 -7.31
CA CYS A 250 -16.81 34.37 -7.18
C CYS A 250 -16.89 35.43 -8.30
N PRO A 251 -16.74 36.74 -7.99
CA PRO A 251 -16.84 37.80 -8.99
C PRO A 251 -15.73 37.70 -10.05
N ALA A 252 -16.08 38.01 -11.30
CA ALA A 252 -15.30 37.84 -12.53
C ALA A 252 -13.95 38.62 -12.63
N ALA A 253 -13.45 39.19 -11.53
CA ALA A 253 -12.26 40.04 -11.51
C ALA A 253 -10.93 39.26 -11.45
N TYR A 254 -10.94 37.93 -11.33
CA TYR A 254 -9.72 37.10 -11.20
C TYR A 254 -9.21 36.49 -12.51
N ARG A 255 -9.54 37.11 -13.65
CA ARG A 255 -9.12 36.64 -14.98
C ARG A 255 -8.03 37.58 -15.52
N SER A 256 -6.80 37.05 -15.63
CA SER A 256 -5.50 37.68 -15.99
C SER A 256 -4.64 37.87 -14.75
N GLU A 257 -3.47 37.24 -14.58
CA GLU A 257 -2.33 37.17 -15.48
C GLU A 257 -1.32 36.09 -15.00
N ALA A 258 -0.46 35.64 -15.91
CA ALA A 258 0.79 34.90 -15.70
C ALA A 258 0.71 33.40 -15.30
N ALA A 259 0.49 32.55 -16.31
CA ALA A 259 1.03 31.20 -16.32
C ALA A 259 2.55 31.25 -16.53
N ALA A 260 3.33 31.02 -15.48
CA ALA A 260 4.67 30.48 -15.61
C ALA A 260 4.59 28.96 -15.38
N PRO A 261 5.17 28.12 -16.25
CA PRO A 261 5.04 26.68 -16.14
C PRO A 261 5.77 26.15 -14.89
N LEU A 262 5.07 25.30 -14.14
CA LEU A 262 5.52 24.55 -12.96
C LEU A 262 6.69 23.59 -13.20
N SER A 263 7.29 23.60 -14.39
CA SER A 263 8.44 22.78 -14.75
C SER A 263 9.76 23.25 -14.11
N ALA A 264 9.80 24.40 -13.43
CA ALA A 264 11.03 24.95 -12.86
C ALA A 264 11.31 24.54 -11.40
N HIS A 265 10.33 24.02 -10.65
CA HIS A 265 10.50 23.74 -9.21
C HIS A 265 10.59 22.26 -8.82
N LEU A 266 10.28 21.35 -9.74
CA LEU A 266 10.54 19.92 -9.56
C LEU A 266 11.63 19.55 -10.55
N GLY A 267 12.89 19.61 -10.12
CA GLY A 267 14.05 19.12 -10.86
C GLY A 267 14.00 17.60 -11.05
N LEU A 268 13.00 17.12 -11.81
CA LEU A 268 12.93 15.76 -12.32
C LEU A 268 13.91 15.68 -13.49
N ALA A 269 15.15 15.41 -13.15
CA ALA A 269 16.13 14.94 -14.12
C ALA A 269 15.65 13.57 -14.64
N GLU A 270 15.26 13.55 -15.91
CA GLU A 270 15.12 12.33 -16.71
C GLU A 270 16.49 11.64 -16.79
N GLY A 271 16.67 10.60 -15.98
CA GLY A 271 17.85 9.73 -15.97
C GLY A 271 17.99 9.01 -14.63
N PRO A 272 18.44 7.75 -14.60
CA PRO A 272 18.55 7.02 -13.34
C PRO A 272 19.62 7.68 -12.46
N PRO A 273 19.30 8.09 -11.21
CA PRO A 273 20.34 8.51 -10.30
C PRO A 273 21.11 7.27 -9.83
N ALA A 274 22.35 7.13 -10.32
CA ALA A 274 23.36 6.29 -9.71
C ALA A 274 23.99 7.06 -8.54
N TRP A 275 23.83 6.58 -7.30
CA TRP A 275 24.54 7.06 -6.11
C TRP A 275 24.60 5.97 -5.03
N PRO A 276 25.55 6.08 -4.09
CA PRO A 276 26.86 5.45 -4.03
C PRO A 276 26.87 4.06 -3.35
#